data_AF-A0A7Y7TGR5-F1
#
_entry.id   AF-A0A7Y7TGR5-F1
#
_cell.length_a   1.000
_cell.length_b   1.000
_cell.length_c   1.000
_cell.angle_alpha   90.00
_cell.angle_beta   90.00
_cell.angle_gamma   90.00
#
_symmetry.space_group_name_H-M   'P 1'
#
loop_
_entity.id
_entity.type
_entity.pdbx_description
1 polymer ?
#
loop_
_entity_poly.entity_id
_entity_poly.type
_entity_poly.pdbx_seq_one_letter_code
_entity_poly.pdbx_strand_id
1 'polypeptide(L)'
;MKPIKIVEIGAEGGRITLFGLKIEKGDWLFFVRQTNALIDMLPEGDVAGFDFQSSSNAVTGWKEALQILSRYRWENLFPLYVHPEFADLVWKEIEHMED
;
A
#
# COMPACT_ATOMS: atom_id res chain seq x y z
N MET A 1 -3.93 -5.80 -16.78
CA MET A 1 -4.23 -6.03 -15.35
C MET A 1 -3.93 -4.75 -14.59
N LYS A 2 -4.84 -4.25 -13.75
CA LYS A 2 -4.67 -2.98 -13.01
C LYS A 2 -4.43 -3.30 -11.52
N PRO A 3 -3.40 -2.74 -10.87
CA PRO A 3 -3.22 -2.89 -9.43
C PRO A 3 -4.41 -2.28 -8.67
N ILE A 4 -4.80 -2.93 -7.58
CA ILE A 4 -5.77 -2.41 -6.61
C ILE A 4 -5.04 -1.89 -5.38
N LYS A 5 -5.56 -0.84 -4.74
CA LYS A 5 -5.09 -0.43 -3.41
C LYS A 5 -5.56 -1.47 -2.41
N ILE A 6 -4.68 -1.90 -1.51
CA ILE A 6 -5.00 -2.82 -0.41
C ILE A 6 -5.00 -2.06 0.90
N VAL A 7 -3.90 -1.38 1.23
CA VAL A 7 -3.78 -0.52 2.41
C VAL A 7 -3.22 0.81 1.97
N GLU A 8 -3.81 1.89 2.42
CA GLU A 8 -3.27 3.24 2.27
C GLU A 8 -3.15 3.87 3.64
N ILE A 9 -1.97 4.38 3.94
CA ILE A 9 -1.62 4.97 5.23
C ILE A 9 -1.18 6.41 5.00
N GLY A 10 -1.67 7.31 5.84
CA GLY A 10 -1.20 8.69 5.89
C GLY A 10 0.19 8.73 6.54
N ALA A 11 1.14 9.35 5.85
CA ALA A 11 2.49 9.59 6.37
C ALA A 11 2.82 11.08 6.25
N GLU A 12 3.86 11.54 6.94
CA GLU A 12 4.27 12.95 6.87
C GLU A 12 4.58 13.35 5.42
N GLY A 13 3.83 14.32 4.89
CA GLY A 13 4.03 14.85 3.54
C GLY A 13 3.53 13.94 2.42
N GLY A 14 2.73 12.90 2.71
CA GLY A 14 2.26 11.99 1.67
C GLY A 14 1.48 10.76 2.12
N ARG A 15 1.51 9.73 1.27
CA ARG A 15 0.86 8.44 1.53
C ARG A 15 1.79 7.28 1.21
N ILE A 16 1.68 6.23 2.01
CA ILE A 16 2.30 4.92 1.77
C ILE A 16 1.17 3.98 1.41
N THR A 17 1.24 3.39 0.22
CA THR A 17 0.15 2.55 -0.30
C THR A 17 0.70 1.18 -0.67
N LEU A 18 0.14 0.13 -0.07
CA LEU A 18 0.30 -1.25 -0.51
C LEU A 18 -0.69 -1.55 -1.63
N PHE A 19 -0.17 -2.03 -2.75
CA PHE A 19 -0.96 -2.46 -3.91
C PHE A 19 -0.91 -3.97 -4.08
N GLY A 20 -2.00 -4.52 -4.63
CA GLY A 20 -2.07 -5.88 -5.14
C GLY A 20 -2.35 -5.89 -6.64
N LEU A 21 -1.58 -6.67 -7.40
CA LEU A 21 -1.82 -6.95 -8.80
C LEU A 21 -2.12 -8.44 -8.96
N LYS A 22 -3.37 -8.75 -9.33
CA LYS A 22 -3.76 -10.13 -9.66
C LYS A 22 -3.17 -10.50 -11.02
N ILE A 23 -2.40 -11.59 -11.08
CA ILE A 23 -1.78 -12.12 -12.30
C ILE A 23 -2.59 -13.28 -12.89
N GLU A 24 -2.28 -13.70 -14.13
CA GLU A 24 -3.09 -14.62 -14.95
C GLU A 24 -3.40 -15.98 -14.29
N LYS A 25 -2.66 -16.39 -13.26
CA LYS A 25 -2.88 -17.64 -12.51
C LYS A 25 -3.76 -17.50 -11.27
N GLY A 26 -4.28 -16.31 -11.00
CA GLY A 26 -5.00 -16.00 -9.75
C GLY A 26 -4.07 -15.65 -8.58
N ASP A 27 -2.76 -15.77 -8.77
CA ASP A 27 -1.74 -15.34 -7.83
C ASP A 27 -1.70 -13.80 -7.72
N TRP A 28 -1.09 -13.30 -6.66
CA TRP A 28 -0.93 -11.88 -6.38
C TRP A 28 0.53 -11.46 -6.43
N LEU A 29 0.76 -10.27 -6.98
CA LEU A 29 1.99 -9.51 -6.78
C LEU A 29 1.67 -8.30 -5.91
N PHE A 30 2.45 -8.13 -4.84
CA PHE A 30 2.32 -7.05 -3.89
C PHE A 30 3.51 -6.11 -3.97
N PHE A 31 3.26 -4.80 -3.88
CA PHE A 31 4.33 -3.80 -3.84
C PHE A 31 3.83 -2.54 -3.13
N VAL A 32 4.76 -1.82 -2.51
CA VAL A 32 4.49 -0.57 -1.79
C VAL A 32 4.94 0.60 -2.64
N ARG A 33 4.14 1.67 -2.67
CA ARG A 33 4.51 2.95 -3.27
C ARG A 33 4.35 4.09 -2.28
N GLN A 34 5.22 5.07 -2.40
CA GLN A 34 5.14 6.33 -1.68
C GLN A 34 4.73 7.44 -2.65
N THR A 35 3.79 8.28 -2.22
CA THR A 35 3.33 9.45 -2.98
C THR A 35 3.44 10.68 -2.11
N ASN A 36 3.80 11.82 -2.70
CA ASN A 36 3.82 13.10 -1.99
C ASN A 36 2.40 13.68 -1.86
N ALA A 37 2.18 14.57 -0.89
CA ALA A 37 0.90 15.24 -0.69
C ALA A 37 0.59 16.28 -1.78
N LEU A 38 1.62 16.72 -2.52
CA LEU A 38 1.46 17.62 -3.67
C LEU A 38 0.60 17.00 -4.77
N ILE A 39 0.50 15.67 -4.82
CA ILE A 39 -0.34 14.98 -5.79
C ILE A 39 -1.83 15.33 -5.66
N ASP A 40 -2.29 15.69 -4.45
CA ASP A 40 -3.68 16.10 -4.22
C ASP A 40 -3.99 17.48 -4.78
N MET A 41 -2.95 18.26 -5.11
CA MET A 41 -3.07 19.59 -5.70
C MET A 41 -3.02 19.57 -7.23
N LEU A 42 -2.75 18.40 -7.84
CA LEU A 42 -2.76 18.25 -9.28
C LEU A 42 -4.19 18.06 -9.80
N PRO A 43 -4.56 18.70 -10.92
CA PRO A 43 -5.88 18.54 -11.50
C PRO A 43 -6.14 17.08 -11.94
N GLU A 44 -7.37 16.61 -11.75
CA GLU A 44 -7.79 15.26 -12.15
C GLU A 44 -7.51 15.03 -13.65
N GLY A 45 -6.63 14.09 -13.96
CA GLY A 45 -6.18 13.80 -15.34
C GLY A 45 -4.70 14.05 -15.60
N ASP A 46 -4.07 14.97 -14.86
CA ASP A 46 -2.62 15.23 -14.94
C ASP A 46 -1.79 14.30 -14.03
N VAL A 47 -2.46 13.42 -13.29
CA VAL A 47 -1.85 12.29 -12.55
C VAL A 47 -1.37 11.16 -13.48
N ALA A 48 -1.54 11.28 -14.80
CA ALA A 48 -1.05 10.34 -15.80
C ALA A 48 0.49 10.41 -15.91
N GLY A 49 1.15 9.84 -14.90
CA GLY A 49 2.60 9.88 -14.73
C GLY A 49 3.09 9.92 -13.29
N PHE A 50 2.20 9.73 -12.30
CA PHE A 50 2.46 9.67 -10.85
C PHE A 50 3.93 9.81 -10.45
N ASP A 51 4.27 10.96 -9.86
CA ASP A 51 5.55 11.26 -9.25
C ASP A 51 5.71 10.41 -7.97
N PHE A 52 5.93 9.10 -8.17
CA PHE A 52 6.22 8.17 -7.09
C PHE A 52 7.61 8.52 -6.58
N GLN A 53 7.70 8.98 -5.33
CA GLN A 53 9.00 9.15 -4.68
C GLN A 53 9.79 7.84 -4.69
N SER A 54 9.09 6.71 -4.56
CA SER A 54 9.69 5.38 -4.67
C SER A 54 8.64 4.27 -4.81
N SER A 55 9.06 3.14 -5.37
CA SER A 55 8.33 1.87 -5.39
C SER A 55 9.24 0.77 -4.88
N SER A 56 8.71 -0.14 -4.06
CA SER A 56 9.42 -1.37 -3.71
C SER A 56 9.47 -2.33 -4.91
N ASN A 57 10.32 -3.35 -4.83
CA ASN A 57 10.19 -4.54 -5.65
C ASN A 57 8.86 -5.24 -5.35
N ALA A 58 8.31 -5.92 -6.36
CA ALA A 58 7.12 -6.74 -6.19
C ALA A 58 7.46 -8.08 -5.52
N VAL A 59 6.59 -8.53 -4.62
CA VAL A 59 6.69 -9.81 -3.91
C VAL A 59 5.42 -10.62 -4.09
N THR A 60 5.49 -11.95 -3.98
CA THR A 60 4.35 -12.85 -4.22
C THR A 60 3.57 -13.20 -2.96
N GLY A 61 4.14 -12.97 -1.78
CA GLY A 61 3.53 -13.35 -0.51
C GLY A 61 3.06 -12.17 0.31
N TRP A 62 1.96 -12.41 1.06
CA TRP A 62 1.33 -11.42 1.93
C TRP A 62 2.26 -11.00 3.07
N LYS A 63 2.97 -11.95 3.67
CA LYS A 63 3.89 -11.68 4.79
C LYS A 63 5.05 -10.79 4.37
N GLU A 64 5.63 -11.05 3.21
CA GLU A 64 6.69 -10.23 2.63
C GLU A 64 6.20 -8.81 2.32
N ALA A 65 4.95 -8.67 1.85
CA ALA A 65 4.35 -7.36 1.61
C ALA A 65 4.21 -6.54 2.90
N LEU A 66 3.77 -7.16 3.99
CA LEU A 66 3.66 -6.54 5.30
C LEU A 66 5.03 -6.19 5.90
N GLN A 67 6.06 -7.02 5.66
CA GLN A 67 7.44 -6.68 6.07
C GLN A 67 7.96 -5.43 5.36
N ILE A 68 7.56 -5.18 4.11
CA ILE A 68 7.91 -3.93 3.42
C ILE A 68 7.22 -2.74 4.11
N LEU A 69 5.93 -2.85 4.44
CA LEU A 69 5.19 -1.82 5.18
C LEU A 69 5.75 -1.59 6.59
N SER A 70 6.18 -2.64 7.29
CA SER A 70 6.73 -2.59 8.65
C SER A 70 7.98 -1.73 8.78
N ARG A 71 8.73 -1.53 7.67
CA ARG A 71 9.87 -0.60 7.63
C ARG A 71 9.48 0.85 7.92
N TYR A 72 8.21 1.17 7.75
CA TYR A 72 7.65 2.50 7.96
C TYR A 72 6.90 2.64 9.28
N ARG A 73 6.93 1.60 10.15
CA ARG A 73 6.14 1.55 11.39
C ARG A 73 4.66 1.91 11.17
N TRP A 74 4.11 1.40 10.08
CA TRP A 74 2.78 1.73 9.57
C TRP A 74 1.65 1.44 10.57
N GLU A 75 1.87 0.52 11.51
CA GLU A 75 0.97 0.21 12.62
C GLU A 75 0.75 1.40 13.57
N ASN A 76 1.66 2.37 13.60
CA ASN A 76 1.54 3.60 14.40
C ASN A 76 0.99 4.79 13.59
N LEU A 77 0.66 4.58 12.31
CA LEU A 77 0.23 5.63 11.40
C LEU A 77 -1.28 5.54 11.14
N PHE A 78 -1.85 6.63 10.61
CA PHE A 78 -3.29 6.73 10.41
C PHE A 78 -3.74 5.98 9.14
N PRO A 79 -4.60 4.94 9.24
CA PRO A 79 -5.11 4.25 8.07
C PRO A 79 -6.10 5.15 7.32
N LEU A 80 -5.86 5.36 6.03
CA LEU A 80 -6.74 6.11 5.14
C LEU A 80 -7.69 5.19 4.38
N TYR A 81 -7.25 3.97 4.06
CA TYR A 81 -8.05 2.99 3.34
C TYR A 81 -7.57 1.57 3.60
N VAL A 82 -8.52 0.64 3.72
CA VAL A 82 -8.27 -0.82 3.71
C VAL A 82 -9.27 -1.47 2.75
N HIS A 83 -8.76 -2.29 1.84
CA HIS A 83 -9.59 -3.03 0.90
C HIS A 83 -10.36 -4.14 1.62
N PRO A 84 -11.69 -4.27 1.42
CA PRO A 84 -12.53 -5.22 2.18
C PRO A 84 -12.05 -6.68 2.13
N GLU A 85 -11.58 -7.16 0.97
CA GLU A 85 -11.07 -8.54 0.82
C GLU A 85 -9.84 -8.84 1.70
N PHE A 86 -9.13 -7.80 2.14
CA PHE A 86 -7.90 -7.91 2.93
C PHE A 86 -8.08 -7.42 4.37
N ALA A 87 -9.26 -6.96 4.77
CA ALA A 87 -9.49 -6.35 6.08
C ALA A 87 -9.11 -7.30 7.22
N ASP A 88 -9.56 -8.55 7.18
CA ASP A 88 -9.23 -9.56 8.21
C ASP A 88 -7.74 -9.88 8.27
N LEU A 89 -7.05 -9.86 7.11
CA LEU A 89 -5.62 -10.13 7.03
C LEU A 89 -4.78 -8.98 7.61
N VAL A 90 -5.22 -7.75 7.37
CA VAL A 90 -4.60 -6.53 7.93
C VAL A 90 -4.84 -6.48 9.43
N TRP A 91 -6.07 -6.75 9.88
CA TRP A 91 -6.41 -6.75 11.31
C TRP A 91 -5.57 -7.74 12.11
N LYS A 92 -5.47 -8.99 11.62
CA LYS A 92 -4.64 -10.02 12.26
C LYS A 92 -3.18 -9.60 12.41
N GLU A 93 -2.62 -8.91 11.42
CA GLU A 93 -1.23 -8.46 11.53
C GLU A 93 -1.05 -7.42 12.63
N ILE A 94 -1.99 -6.46 12.74
CA ILE A 94 -1.94 -5.44 13.81
C ILE A 94 -2.03 -6.10 15.19
N GLU A 95 -2.95 -7.06 15.38
CA GLU A 95 -3.07 -7.80 16.65
C GLU A 95 -1.76 -8.52 17.02
N HIS A 96 -1.05 -9.12 16.06
CA HIS A 96 0.22 -9.81 16.33
C HIS A 96 1.39 -8.86 16.65
N MET A 97 1.27 -7.56 16.32
CA MET A 97 2.31 -6.56 16.58
C MET A 97 2.19 -5.88 17.95
N GLU A 98 1.05 -6.03 18.62
CA GLU A 98 0.80 -5.49 19.96
C GLU A 98 1.22 -6.45 21.10
N ASP A 99 1.55 -7.71 20.78
CA ASP A 99 2.09 -8.74 21.67
C ASP A 99 3.64 -8.70 21.79
#